data_AF-A0A7W1RQA4-F1
#
_entry.id   AF-A0A7W1RQA4-F1
#
_cell.length_a   1.000
_cell.length_b   1.000
_cell.length_c   1.000
_cell.angle_alpha   90.00
_cell.angle_beta   90.00
_cell.angle_gamma   90.00
#
_symmetry.space_group_name_H-M   'P 1'
#
loop_
_entity.id
_entity.type
_entity.pdbx_description
1 polymer ?
#
loop_
_entity_poly.entity_id
_entity_poly.type
_entity_poly.pdbx_seq_one_letter_code
_entity_poly.pdbx_strand_id
1 'polypeptide(L)'
;MLAFVCLALPPLAQAVDPPPDGGYPNGNTAEGEDALFSLLPGSLGSNTAAGFQALYSNTTGYHNTGVGDEVLHANTSGFANTGIGVGALHENTRR
;
A
#
# COMPACT_ATOMS: atom_id res chain seq x y z
N MET A 1 44.38 3.37 -32.68
CA MET A 1 43.28 4.31 -33.00
C MET A 1 42.13 3.97 -32.07
N LEU A 2 41.64 4.98 -31.36
CA LEU A 2 40.84 4.94 -30.12
C LEU A 2 39.60 4.04 -30.17
N ALA A 3 39.39 3.23 -29.13
CA ALA A 3 38.16 2.51 -28.86
C ALA A 3 37.10 3.48 -28.33
N PHE A 4 36.03 3.72 -29.10
CA PHE A 4 34.82 4.36 -28.60
C PHE A 4 34.05 3.37 -27.73
N VAL A 5 34.34 3.36 -26.43
CA VAL A 5 33.47 2.73 -25.45
C VAL A 5 32.27 3.66 -25.29
N CYS A 6 31.13 3.27 -25.85
CA CYS A 6 29.85 3.90 -25.55
C CYS A 6 29.47 3.59 -24.10
N LEU A 7 29.94 4.42 -23.16
CA LEU A 7 29.38 4.51 -21.82
C LEU A 7 28.03 5.23 -21.92
N ALA A 8 27.01 4.52 -22.40
CA ALA A 8 25.64 4.94 -22.15
C ALA A 8 25.41 4.78 -20.64
N LEU A 9 25.34 5.90 -19.92
CA LEU A 9 24.83 5.90 -18.54
C LEU A 9 23.48 5.16 -18.57
N PRO A 10 23.27 4.11 -17.75
CA PRO A 10 21.95 3.52 -17.66
C PRO A 10 20.98 4.63 -17.23
N PRO A 11 19.75 4.65 -17.74
CA PRO A 11 18.73 5.56 -17.22
C PRO A 11 18.71 5.39 -15.70
N LEU A 12 18.72 6.50 -14.96
CA LEU A 12 18.42 6.51 -13.54
C LEU A 12 17.01 5.95 -13.38
N ALA A 13 16.90 4.62 -13.25
CA ALA A 13 15.71 4.00 -12.73
C ALA A 13 15.62 4.44 -11.28
N GLN A 14 14.94 5.57 -11.04
CA GLN A 14 14.48 5.89 -9.69
C GLN A 14 13.50 4.78 -9.33
N ALA A 15 13.96 3.83 -8.52
CA ALA A 15 13.05 3.02 -7.74
C ALA A 15 12.21 4.00 -6.92
N VAL A 16 10.90 4.02 -7.17
CA VAL A 16 9.97 4.71 -6.27
C VAL A 16 10.17 4.08 -4.89
N ASP A 17 10.23 4.93 -3.86
CA ASP A 17 10.42 4.48 -2.48
C ASP A 17 9.10 4.70 -1.72
N PRO A 18 8.46 3.64 -1.19
CA PRO A 18 8.85 2.23 -1.30
C PRO A 18 8.59 1.64 -2.70
N PRO A 19 9.30 0.54 -3.07
CA PRO A 19 9.07 -0.17 -4.33
C PRO A 19 7.60 -0.57 -4.48
N PRO A 20 7.04 -0.56 -5.70
CA PRO A 20 5.63 -0.87 -5.93
C PRO A 20 5.20 -2.25 -5.39
N ASP A 21 6.11 -3.22 -5.30
CA ASP A 21 5.82 -4.64 -5.19
C ASP A 21 6.25 -5.33 -3.88
N GLY A 22 6.25 -4.62 -2.74
CA GLY A 22 6.08 -5.29 -1.45
C GLY A 22 7.30 -5.34 -0.53
N GLY A 23 7.68 -4.17 -0.02
CA GLY A 23 8.56 -4.03 1.14
C GLY A 23 7.83 -3.70 2.46
N TYR A 24 6.50 -3.85 2.54
CA TYR A 24 5.77 -3.37 3.71
C TYR A 24 6.01 -4.28 4.94
N PRO A 25 6.26 -3.69 6.12
CA PRO A 25 6.48 -4.46 7.35
C PRO A 25 5.25 -5.31 7.69
N ASN A 26 5.44 -6.38 8.46
CA ASN A 26 4.39 -7.24 9.02
C ASN A 26 3.50 -7.95 7.96
N GLY A 27 4.04 -8.21 6.78
CA GLY A 27 3.37 -9.01 5.74
C GLY A 27 2.21 -8.29 5.06
N ASN A 28 2.29 -6.96 4.95
CA ASN A 28 1.30 -6.20 4.19
C ASN A 28 1.64 -6.19 2.69
N THR A 29 0.63 -6.05 1.85
CA THR A 29 0.74 -5.80 0.41
C THR A 29 0.01 -4.50 0.11
N ALA A 30 0.67 -3.52 -0.49
CA ALA A 30 0.02 -2.27 -0.90
C ALA A 30 0.44 -1.88 -2.32
N GLU A 31 -0.55 -1.80 -3.21
CA GLU A 31 -0.39 -1.54 -4.64
C GLU A 31 -1.31 -0.39 -5.05
N GLY A 32 -0.74 0.74 -5.43
CA GLY A 32 -1.50 1.97 -5.74
C GLY A 32 -0.95 3.20 -5.01
N GLU A 33 -1.31 4.38 -5.50
CA GLU A 33 -0.93 5.63 -4.85
C GLU A 33 -1.58 5.72 -3.46
N ASP A 34 -0.76 6.01 -2.45
CA ASP A 34 -1.13 6.11 -1.03
C ASP A 34 -1.86 4.87 -0.44
N ALA A 35 -1.74 3.70 -1.09
CA ALA A 35 -2.23 2.47 -0.52
C ALA A 35 -1.51 2.18 0.80
N LEU A 36 -2.28 1.92 1.87
CA LEU A 36 -1.75 1.56 3.19
C LEU A 36 -0.80 2.61 3.83
N PHE A 37 -0.97 3.88 3.48
CA PHE A 37 -0.10 5.00 3.87
C PHE A 37 0.11 5.16 5.39
N SER A 38 -0.90 4.85 6.21
CA SER A 38 -0.88 5.10 7.66
C SER A 38 -0.49 3.90 8.53
N LEU A 39 0.45 3.05 8.08
CA LEU A 39 0.97 1.97 8.94
C LEU A 39 1.74 2.53 10.15
N LEU A 40 1.18 2.41 11.35
CA LEU A 40 1.88 2.75 12.59
C LEU A 40 2.93 1.68 12.96
N PRO A 41 4.07 2.07 13.58
CA PRO A 41 4.98 1.14 14.22
C PRO A 41 4.25 0.28 15.26
N GLY A 42 4.25 -1.05 15.07
CA GLY A 42 3.54 -1.99 15.94
C GLY A 42 2.18 -2.47 15.42
N SER A 43 1.77 -2.08 14.21
CA SER A 43 0.62 -2.73 13.53
C SER A 43 0.85 -4.23 13.39
N LEU A 44 -0.17 -5.05 13.69
CA LEU A 44 -0.11 -6.51 13.56
C LEU A 44 0.03 -6.97 12.10
N GLY A 45 -0.26 -6.08 11.13
CA GLY A 45 0.00 -6.30 9.70
C GLY A 45 -0.99 -7.23 8.99
N SER A 46 -0.49 -7.94 7.97
CA SER A 46 -1.26 -8.87 7.11
C SER A 46 -2.48 -8.23 6.42
N ASN A 47 -2.33 -7.02 5.89
CA ASN A 47 -3.35 -6.34 5.09
C ASN A 47 -2.99 -6.37 3.60
N THR A 48 -3.99 -6.46 2.73
CA THR A 48 -3.83 -6.32 1.28
C THR A 48 -4.62 -5.10 0.83
N ALA A 49 -3.94 -4.10 0.29
CA ALA A 49 -4.51 -2.87 -0.23
C ALA A 49 -4.17 -2.76 -1.73
N ALA A 50 -5.18 -2.63 -2.59
CA ALA A 50 -4.99 -2.44 -4.02
C ALA A 50 -5.93 -1.34 -4.54
N GLY A 51 -5.37 -0.20 -4.95
CA GLY A 51 -6.12 0.97 -5.44
C GLY A 51 -5.68 2.28 -4.79
N PHE A 52 -6.11 3.40 -5.38
CA PHE A 52 -5.86 4.74 -4.84
C PHE A 52 -6.45 4.86 -3.43
N GLN A 53 -5.62 5.20 -2.46
CA GLN A 53 -5.99 5.37 -1.05
C GLN A 53 -6.72 4.17 -0.41
N ALA A 54 -6.47 2.96 -0.93
CA ALA A 54 -6.96 1.73 -0.32
C ALA A 54 -6.33 1.55 1.08
N LEU A 55 -7.15 1.35 2.11
CA LEU A 55 -6.71 1.24 3.52
C LEU A 55 -5.85 2.42 4.02
N TYR A 56 -6.04 3.62 3.45
CA TYR A 56 -5.22 4.80 3.73
C TYR A 56 -5.02 5.10 5.23
N SER A 57 -6.09 5.10 6.03
CA SER A 57 -6.06 5.38 7.48
C SER A 57 -6.17 4.12 8.36
N ASN A 58 -5.70 2.96 7.90
CA ASN A 58 -5.65 1.76 8.72
C ASN A 58 -4.47 1.80 9.72
N THR A 59 -4.74 2.18 10.97
CA THR A 59 -3.70 2.40 11.99
C THR A 59 -3.38 1.15 12.81
N THR A 60 -4.40 0.43 13.30
CA THR A 60 -4.23 -0.78 14.15
C THR A 60 -4.95 -2.01 13.61
N GLY A 61 -5.72 -1.88 12.54
CA GLY A 61 -6.43 -2.99 11.91
C GLY A 61 -5.49 -3.94 11.18
N TYR A 62 -5.85 -5.22 11.22
CA TYR A 62 -5.07 -6.32 10.67
C TYR A 62 -5.99 -7.33 9.97
N HIS A 63 -5.42 -8.13 9.07
CA HIS A 63 -6.19 -9.08 8.24
C HIS A 63 -7.29 -8.42 7.38
N ASN A 64 -7.07 -7.20 6.88
CA ASN A 64 -8.03 -6.54 5.99
C ASN A 64 -7.61 -6.71 4.52
N THR A 65 -8.58 -6.97 3.64
CA THR A 65 -8.39 -6.99 2.19
C THR A 65 -9.25 -5.90 1.56
N GLY A 66 -8.63 -4.91 0.93
CA GLY A 66 -9.30 -3.81 0.23
C GLY A 66 -8.84 -3.73 -1.22
N VAL A 67 -9.78 -3.83 -2.16
CA VAL A 67 -9.52 -3.65 -3.60
C VAL A 67 -10.49 -2.62 -4.18
N GLY A 68 -9.99 -1.46 -4.60
CA GLY A 68 -10.78 -0.35 -5.09
C GLY A 68 -10.25 1.02 -4.65
N ASP A 69 -10.79 2.07 -5.27
CA ASP A 69 -10.55 3.46 -4.89
C ASP A 69 -11.21 3.79 -3.54
N GLU A 70 -10.46 4.37 -2.61
CA GLU A 70 -10.90 4.74 -1.25
C GLU A 70 -11.61 3.62 -0.46
N VAL A 71 -11.32 2.36 -0.80
CA VAL A 71 -11.86 1.19 -0.11
C VAL A 71 -11.24 1.07 1.29
N LEU A 72 -12.08 0.86 2.31
CA LEU A 72 -11.63 0.81 3.71
C LEU A 72 -10.80 2.03 4.16
N HIS A 73 -11.01 3.20 3.54
CA HIS A 73 -10.20 4.41 3.72
C HIS A 73 -10.00 4.77 5.20
N ALA A 74 -11.06 4.79 6.01
CA ALA A 74 -11.06 5.09 7.43
C ALA A 74 -11.34 3.85 8.30
N ASN A 75 -10.57 2.78 8.13
CA ASN A 75 -10.67 1.57 8.96
C ASN A 75 -9.61 1.57 10.09
N THR A 76 -9.79 2.37 11.15
CA THR A 76 -8.76 2.58 12.20
C THR A 76 -8.55 1.38 13.15
N SER A 77 -9.57 0.55 13.35
CA SER A 77 -9.55 -0.56 14.33
C SER A 77 -10.27 -1.84 13.88
N GLY A 78 -10.84 -1.87 12.67
CA GLY A 78 -11.46 -3.07 12.12
C GLY A 78 -10.42 -4.11 11.72
N PHE A 79 -10.73 -5.37 12.02
CA PHE A 79 -9.93 -6.52 11.64
C PHE A 79 -10.78 -7.48 10.82
N ALA A 80 -10.14 -8.27 9.96
CA ALA A 80 -10.80 -9.31 9.16
C ALA A 80 -11.91 -8.79 8.23
N ASN A 81 -11.75 -7.58 7.67
CA ASN A 81 -12.69 -7.04 6.68
C ASN A 81 -12.28 -7.38 5.25
N THR A 82 -13.28 -7.57 4.38
CA THR A 82 -13.09 -7.64 2.92
C THR A 82 -13.93 -6.55 2.26
N GLY A 83 -13.28 -5.53 1.73
CA GLY A 83 -13.90 -4.45 0.94
C GLY A 83 -13.51 -4.58 -0.52
N ILE A 84 -14.49 -4.57 -1.43
CA ILE A 84 -14.26 -4.60 -2.87
C ILE A 84 -15.17 -3.57 -3.52
N GLY A 85 -14.58 -2.67 -4.32
CA GLY A 85 -15.29 -1.59 -5.01
C GLY A 85 -15.00 -0.20 -4.46
N VAL A 86 -15.30 0.82 -5.26
CA VAL A 86 -15.07 2.23 -4.94
C VAL A 86 -15.83 2.62 -3.68
N GLY A 87 -15.12 3.15 -2.68
CA GLY A 87 -15.69 3.60 -1.40
C GLY A 87 -16.31 2.50 -0.54
N ALA A 88 -16.09 1.22 -0.85
CA ALA A 88 -16.67 0.13 -0.07
C ALA A 88 -16.09 0.15 1.36
N LEU A 89 -16.99 0.12 2.36
CA LEU A 89 -16.64 0.18 3.79
C LEU A 89 -15.76 1.41 4.14
N HIS A 90 -15.98 2.55 3.46
CA HIS A 90 -15.19 3.78 3.61
C HIS A 90 -14.92 4.17 5.08
N GLU A 91 -15.94 4.05 5.93
CA GLU A 91 -15.81 4.19 7.39
C GLU A 91 -16.20 2.88 8.07
N ASN A 92 -15.21 2.14 8.58
CA ASN A 92 -15.44 0.92 9.35
C ASN A 92 -14.68 0.97 10.68
N THR A 93 -14.96 2.00 11.47
CA THR A 93 -14.36 2.21 12.79
C THR A 93 -15.24 1.57 13.87
N ARG A 94 -14.64 0.86 14.83
CA ARG A 94 -15.38 0.52 16.06
C ARG A 94 -15.64 1.79 16.87
N ARG A 95 -16.82 1.89 17.49
CA ARG A 95 -17.04 2.82 18.61
C ARG A 95 -16.44 2.25 19.88
#